data_AF-G2SN33-F1
#
_entry.id   AF-G2SN33-F1
#
_cell.length_a   1.000
_cell.length_b   1.000
_cell.length_c   1.000
_cell.angle_alpha   90.00
_cell.angle_beta   90.00
_cell.angle_gamma   90.00
#
_symmetry.space_group_name_H-M   'P 1'
#
loop_
_entity.id
_entity.type
_entity.pdbx_description
1 polymer ?
#
loop_
_entity_poly.entity_id
_entity_poly.type
_entity_poly.pdbx_seq_one_letter_code
_entity_poly.pdbx_strand_id
1 'polypeptide(L)'
;MEINQLQKQQTQRSITFKAYGYYLQMAIYTELIKQTFGVECQPFIFAVSKQTPCDHDAFSFNSEQDQEYLKEALEDVKEHQDHIADLIAGRAEPERCGHCEYCRATKQITAFTSAADIEVE
;
A
#
# COMPACT_ATOMS: atom_id res chain seq x y z
N MET A 1 -36.90 -8.42 -6.14
CA MET A 1 -36.03 -7.86 -7.19
C MET A 1 -35.10 -6.74 -6.65
N GLU A 2 -35.02 -6.52 -5.33
CA GLU A 2 -34.25 -5.43 -4.71
C GLU A 2 -32.97 -5.88 -3.96
N ILE A 3 -32.74 -7.19 -3.82
CA ILE A 3 -31.55 -7.72 -3.12
C ILE A 3 -30.26 -7.53 -3.94
N ASN A 4 -30.36 -7.42 -5.27
CA ASN A 4 -29.19 -7.29 -6.15
C ASN A 4 -28.60 -5.87 -6.24
N GLN A 5 -29.30 -4.84 -5.73
CA GLN A 5 -28.80 -3.46 -5.78
C GLN A 5 -27.85 -3.13 -4.61
N LEU A 6 -28.06 -3.73 -3.43
CA LEU A 6 -27.16 -3.58 -2.27
C LEU A 6 -25.81 -4.25 -2.51
N GLN A 7 -25.78 -5.40 -3.19
CA GLN A 7 -24.54 -6.09 -3.54
C GLN A 7 -23.70 -5.33 -4.59
N LYS A 8 -24.34 -4.60 -5.51
CA LYS A 8 -23.64 -3.77 -6.50
C LYS A 8 -22.97 -2.52 -5.90
N GLN A 9 -23.42 -2.04 -4.75
CA GLN A 9 -22.77 -0.92 -4.05
C GLN A 9 -21.51 -1.35 -3.27
N GLN A 10 -21.43 -2.61 -2.85
CA GLN A 10 -20.27 -3.14 -2.13
C GLN A 10 -19.05 -3.36 -3.04
N THR A 11 -19.26 -3.61 -4.34
CA THR A 11 -18.16 -3.92 -5.28
C THR A 11 -17.31 -2.70 -5.68
N GLN A 12 -17.78 -1.48 -5.42
CA GLN A 12 -17.07 -0.23 -5.79
C GLN A 12 -16.03 0.23 -4.74
N ARG A 13 -15.94 -0.43 -3.57
CA ARG A 13 -15.05 -0.03 -2.45
C ARG A 13 -13.80 -0.91 -2.26
N SER A 14 -13.61 -1.93 -3.10
CA SER A 14 -12.49 -2.89 -3.01
C SER A 14 -11.10 -2.23 -3.14
N ILE A 15 -11.00 -1.08 -3.79
CA ILE A 15 -9.71 -0.43 -4.09
C ILE A 15 -9.10 0.31 -2.88
N THR A 16 -9.80 0.46 -1.74
CA THR A 16 -9.26 1.26 -0.62
C THR A 16 -8.16 0.54 0.15
N PHE A 17 -8.41 -0.65 0.71
CA PHE A 17 -7.43 -1.26 1.64
C PHE A 17 -6.10 -1.62 0.97
N LYS A 18 -6.15 -2.09 -0.27
CA LYS A 18 -4.95 -2.39 -1.07
C LYS A 18 -4.20 -1.12 -1.46
N ALA A 19 -4.88 -0.09 -1.98
CA ALA A 19 -4.22 1.15 -2.40
C ALA A 19 -3.56 1.93 -1.25
N TYR A 20 -4.09 1.83 -0.03
CA TYR A 20 -3.50 2.47 1.15
C TYR A 20 -2.49 1.57 1.90
N GLY A 21 -2.17 0.38 1.38
CA GLY A 21 -1.12 -0.48 1.92
C GLY A 21 -1.49 -1.25 3.20
N TYR A 22 -2.77 -1.38 3.53
CA TYR A 22 -3.17 -2.09 4.76
C TYR A 22 -2.86 -3.59 4.71
N TYR A 23 -2.88 -4.21 3.52
CA TYR A 23 -2.44 -5.61 3.36
C TYR A 23 -0.97 -5.80 3.73
N LEU A 24 -0.09 -4.93 3.22
CA LEU A 24 1.32 -4.90 3.58
C LEU A 24 1.50 -4.75 5.10
N GLN A 25 0.78 -3.79 5.69
CA GLN A 25 0.85 -3.57 7.13
C GLN A 25 0.46 -4.82 7.94
N MET A 26 -0.68 -5.42 7.61
CA MET A 26 -1.20 -6.59 8.32
C MET A 26 -0.30 -7.81 8.13
N ALA A 27 0.21 -8.03 6.92
CA ALA A 27 1.06 -9.18 6.62
C ALA A 27 2.41 -9.10 7.35
N ILE A 28 2.99 -7.91 7.47
CA ILE A 28 4.22 -7.72 8.26
C ILE A 28 3.99 -7.92 9.75
N TYR A 29 2.88 -7.39 10.29
CA TYR A 29 2.59 -7.54 11.72
C TYR A 29 2.38 -9.00 12.12
N THR A 30 1.59 -9.75 11.35
CA THR A 30 1.33 -11.16 11.63
C THR A 30 2.61 -11.99 11.50
N GLU A 31 3.44 -11.71 10.50
CA GLU A 31 4.72 -12.40 10.30
C GLU A 31 5.70 -12.12 11.44
N LEU A 32 5.84 -10.86 11.88
CA LEU A 32 6.70 -10.51 13.01
C LEU A 32 6.23 -11.14 14.32
N ILE A 33 4.92 -11.20 14.57
CA ILE A 33 4.34 -11.88 15.74
C ILE A 33 4.67 -13.37 15.68
N LYS A 34 4.52 -14.00 14.51
CA LYS A 34 4.85 -15.41 14.31
C LYS A 34 6.33 -15.68 14.56
N GLN A 35 7.24 -14.87 14.01
CA GLN A 35 8.68 -15.02 14.21
C GLN A 35 9.11 -14.80 15.66
N THR A 36 8.52 -13.81 16.33
CA THR A 36 8.93 -13.40 17.68
C THR A 36 8.35 -14.31 18.77
N PHE A 37 7.09 -14.72 18.62
CA PHE A 37 6.34 -15.41 19.66
C PHE A 37 5.90 -16.82 19.28
N GLY A 38 6.06 -17.24 18.02
CA GLY A 38 5.57 -18.54 17.54
C GLY A 38 4.04 -18.63 17.44
N VAL A 39 3.36 -17.48 17.41
CA VAL A 39 1.89 -17.39 17.43
C VAL A 39 1.38 -16.98 16.06
N GLU A 40 0.42 -17.72 15.53
CA GLU A 40 -0.37 -17.29 14.37
C GLU A 40 -1.55 -16.45 14.85
N CYS A 41 -1.71 -15.25 14.29
CA CYS A 41 -2.78 -14.35 14.67
C CYS A 41 -3.55 -13.85 13.45
N GLN A 42 -4.85 -13.68 13.62
CA GLN A 42 -5.73 -13.12 12.60
C GLN A 42 -5.75 -11.59 12.70
N PRO A 43 -5.39 -10.84 11.64
CA PRO A 43 -5.49 -9.38 11.64
C PRO A 43 -6.93 -8.90 11.45
N PHE A 44 -7.24 -7.76 12.09
CA PHE A 44 -8.50 -7.03 11.98
C PHE A 44 -8.24 -5.52 11.97
N ILE A 45 -9.09 -4.75 11.27
CA ILE A 45 -9.11 -3.29 11.36
C ILE A 45 -10.46 -2.85 11.91
N PHE A 46 -10.43 -2.05 12.97
CA PHE A 46 -11.58 -1.32 13.48
C PHE A 46 -11.44 0.15 13.07
N ALA A 47 -12.22 0.58 12.08
CA ALA A 47 -12.16 1.93 11.55
C ALA A 47 -13.23 2.81 12.23
N VAL A 48 -12.85 4.05 12.55
CA VAL A 48 -13.76 5.06 13.09
C VAL A 48 -13.62 6.33 12.26
N SER A 49 -14.73 6.84 11.74
CA SER A 49 -14.75 8.05 10.94
C SER A 49 -14.61 9.30 11.82
N LYS A 50 -13.99 10.34 11.26
CA LYS A 50 -13.82 11.65 11.92
C LYS A 50 -15.07 12.55 11.81
N GLN A 51 -16.18 12.04 11.27
CA GLN A 51 -17.41 12.80 11.08
C GLN A 51 -18.13 13.00 12.42
N THR A 52 -19.10 13.93 12.46
CA THR A 52 -19.99 14.13 13.61
C THR A 52 -21.44 13.99 13.13
N PRO A 53 -22.19 12.96 13.59
CA PRO A 53 -21.75 11.87 14.46
C PRO A 53 -20.70 10.96 13.79
N CYS A 54 -19.91 10.25 14.59
CA CYS A 54 -18.91 9.33 14.08
C CYS A 54 -19.58 8.08 13.50
N ASP A 55 -18.97 7.55 12.45
CA ASP A 55 -19.29 6.24 11.87
C ASP A 55 -18.21 5.21 12.27
N HIS A 56 -18.53 3.92 12.30
CA HIS A 56 -17.58 2.88 12.68
C HIS A 56 -17.86 1.55 11.99
N ASP A 57 -16.80 0.85 11.61
CA ASP A 57 -16.87 -0.46 10.94
C ASP A 57 -15.70 -1.37 11.36
N ALA A 58 -15.90 -2.68 11.24
CA ALA A 58 -14.88 -3.71 11.49
C ALA A 58 -14.61 -4.53 10.23
N PHE A 59 -13.33 -4.75 9.93
CA PHE A 59 -12.87 -5.42 8.72
C PHE A 59 -11.98 -6.61 9.08
N SER A 60 -12.31 -7.79 8.55
CA SER A 60 -11.50 -9.00 8.65
C SER A 60 -10.76 -9.27 7.35
N PHE A 61 -9.63 -9.97 7.43
CA PHE A 61 -8.83 -10.41 6.28
C PHE A 61 -8.90 -11.94 6.16
N ASN A 62 -10.09 -12.48 5.87
CA ASN A 62 -10.38 -13.92 5.95
C ASN A 62 -10.85 -14.54 4.63
N SER A 63 -11.23 -13.72 3.65
CA SER A 63 -11.64 -14.26 2.36
C SER A 63 -10.43 -14.85 1.62
N GLU A 64 -10.67 -15.76 0.67
CA GLU A 64 -9.61 -16.33 -0.17
C GLU A 64 -8.79 -15.20 -0.84
N GLN A 65 -9.48 -14.17 -1.34
CA GLN A 65 -8.83 -13.01 -1.96
C GLN A 65 -7.96 -12.21 -0.97
N ASP A 66 -8.39 -12.06 0.28
CA ASP A 66 -7.60 -11.36 1.30
C ASP A 66 -6.30 -12.11 1.59
N GLN A 67 -6.37 -13.45 1.67
CA GLN A 67 -5.21 -14.29 1.92
C GLN A 67 -4.21 -14.24 0.77
N GLU A 68 -4.70 -14.19 -0.49
CA GLU A 68 -3.86 -13.93 -1.65
C GLU A 68 -3.14 -12.58 -1.53
N TYR A 69 -3.86 -11.50 -1.21
CA TYR A 69 -3.26 -10.17 -1.09
C TYR A 69 -2.28 -10.03 0.10
N LEU A 70 -2.53 -10.71 1.22
CA LEU A 70 -1.57 -10.78 2.33
C LEU A 70 -0.28 -11.48 1.91
N LYS A 71 -0.40 -12.57 1.14
CA LYS A 71 0.74 -13.32 0.62
C LYS A 71 1.52 -12.50 -0.41
N GLU A 72 0.84 -11.89 -1.39
CA GLU A 72 1.44 -10.98 -2.37
C GLU A 72 2.26 -9.89 -1.67
N ALA A 73 1.69 -9.24 -0.65
CA ALA A 73 2.38 -8.16 0.05
C ALA A 73 3.66 -8.62 0.79
N LEU A 74 3.68 -9.86 1.32
CA LEU A 74 4.90 -10.44 1.91
C LEU A 74 5.93 -10.83 0.86
N GLU A 75 5.50 -11.28 -0.32
CA GLU A 75 6.39 -11.56 -1.45
C GLU A 75 7.05 -10.27 -1.95
N ASP A 76 6.27 -9.20 -2.09
CA ASP A 76 6.78 -7.86 -2.44
C ASP A 76 7.87 -7.40 -1.46
N VAL A 77 7.65 -7.57 -0.15
CA VAL A 77 8.67 -7.23 0.85
C VAL A 77 9.92 -8.06 0.67
N LYS A 78 9.79 -9.38 0.53
CA LYS A 78 10.95 -10.28 0.37
C LYS A 78 11.77 -9.93 -0.87
N GLU A 79 11.11 -9.53 -1.96
CA GLU A 79 11.78 -9.14 -3.20
C GLU A 79 12.55 -7.82 -3.06
N HIS A 80 11.99 -6.84 -2.34
CA HIS A 80 12.54 -5.47 -2.34
C HIS A 80 13.33 -5.09 -1.08
N GLN A 81 13.20 -5.83 0.04
CA GLN A 81 13.78 -5.45 1.33
C GLN A 81 15.31 -5.30 1.29
N ASP A 82 16.01 -6.13 0.51
CA ASP A 82 17.47 -6.10 0.44
C ASP A 82 17.95 -4.84 -0.27
N HIS A 83 17.28 -4.44 -1.35
CA HIS A 83 17.54 -3.18 -2.02
C HIS A 83 17.27 -1.98 -1.10
N ILE A 84 16.16 -2.01 -0.35
CA ILE A 84 15.85 -0.97 0.64
C ILE A 84 16.94 -0.91 1.73
N ALA A 85 17.44 -2.06 2.19
CA ALA A 85 18.52 -2.13 3.17
C ALA A 85 19.84 -1.57 2.61
N ASP A 86 20.14 -1.81 1.33
CA ASP A 86 21.30 -1.23 0.64
C ASP A 86 21.19 0.30 0.49
N LEU A 87 20.00 0.82 0.17
CA LEU A 87 19.73 2.26 0.14
C LEU A 87 19.95 2.90 1.52
N ILE A 88 19.39 2.29 2.58
CA ILE A 88 19.55 2.78 3.97
C ILE A 88 21.03 2.76 4.38
N ALA A 89 21.79 1.75 3.95
CA ALA A 89 23.20 1.63 4.25
C ALA A 89 24.13 2.47 3.34
N GLY A 90 23.58 3.19 2.36
CA GLY A 90 24.35 3.97 1.39
C GLY A 90 25.16 3.13 0.41
N ARG A 91 24.80 1.85 0.21
CA ARG A 91 25.42 0.93 -0.77
C ARG A 91 24.77 1.02 -2.15
N ALA A 92 23.59 1.61 -2.26
CA ALA A 92 22.88 1.88 -3.50
C ALA A 92 22.44 3.35 -3.54
N GLU A 93 22.28 3.91 -4.75
CA GLU A 93 21.75 5.27 -4.94
C GLU A 93 20.22 5.26 -5.08
N PRO A 94 19.50 6.20 -4.45
CA PRO A 94 18.05 6.27 -4.55
C PRO A 94 17.60 6.82 -5.91
N GLU A 95 16.58 6.18 -6.48
CA GLU A 95 15.91 6.69 -7.67
C GLU A 95 14.97 7.86 -7.33
N ARG A 96 14.99 8.90 -8.15
CA ARG A 96 14.13 10.08 -7.96
C ARG A 96 12.81 9.86 -8.68
N CYS A 97 11.68 9.97 -7.98
CA CYS A 97 10.37 9.86 -8.62
C CYS A 97 10.03 11.03 -9.56
N GLY A 98 10.74 12.16 -9.47
CA GLY A 98 10.60 13.30 -10.37
C GLY A 98 9.34 14.16 -10.16
N HIS A 99 8.32 13.66 -9.47
CA HIS A 99 7.03 14.33 -9.30
C HIS A 99 6.73 14.80 -7.87
N CYS A 100 7.38 14.25 -6.82
CA CYS A 100 7.10 14.63 -5.43
C CYS A 100 7.67 16.02 -5.07
N GLU A 101 7.19 16.60 -3.96
CA GLU A 101 7.64 17.93 -3.50
C GLU A 101 9.16 18.01 -3.33
N TYR A 102 9.76 17.01 -2.68
CA TYR A 102 11.21 16.93 -2.50
C TYR A 102 11.96 16.94 -3.84
N CYS A 103 11.51 16.15 -4.82
CA CYS A 103 12.13 16.12 -6.14
C CYS A 103 12.03 17.47 -6.86
N ARG A 104 10.86 18.14 -6.79
CA ARG A 104 10.69 19.47 -7.40
C ARG A 104 11.58 20.52 -6.73
N ALA A 105 11.66 20.52 -5.40
CA ALA A 105 12.45 21.49 -4.63
C ALA A 105 13.97 21.34 -4.87
N THR A 106 14.45 20.12 -5.12
CA THR A 106 15.88 19.81 -5.30
C THR A 106 16.28 19.61 -6.76
N LYS A 107 15.37 19.80 -7.72
CA LYS A 107 15.66 19.66 -9.16
C LYS A 107 16.65 20.74 -9.61
N GLN A 108 17.70 20.32 -10.31
CA GLN A 108 18.66 21.22 -10.96
C GLN A 108 18.53 21.08 -12.47
N ILE A 109 18.55 22.20 -13.19
CA ILE A 109 18.54 22.21 -14.65
C ILE A 109 19.97 21.93 -15.12
N THR A 110 20.21 20.72 -15.62
CA THR A 110 21.53 20.30 -16.11
C THR A 110 21.64 20.33 -17.64
N ALA A 111 20.51 20.28 -18.34
CA ALA A 111 20.44 20.29 -19.80
C ALA A 111 19.12 20.90 -20.30
N PHE A 112 19.10 21.28 -21.58
CA PHE A 112 17.88 21.68 -22.28
C PHE A 112 17.16 20.43 -22.80
N THR A 113 15.84 20.38 -22.61
CA THR A 113 14.95 19.44 -23.31
C THR A 113 14.33 20.18 -24.48
N SER A 114 14.33 19.58 -25.67
CA SER A 114 13.68 20.17 -26.85
C SER A 114 12.18 20.28 -26.58
N ALA A 115 11.60 21.43 -26.91
CA ALA A 115 10.16 21.64 -26.77
C ALA A 115 9.33 20.71 -27.69
N ALA A 116 9.94 20.17 -28.76
CA ALA A 116 9.30 19.22 -29.66
C ALA A 116 9.18 17.80 -29.07
N ASP A 117 9.96 17.47 -28.03
CA ASP A 117 10.01 16.13 -27.44
C ASP A 117 9.01 15.96 -26.29
N ILE A 118 8.28 17.01 -25.92
CA ILE A 118 7.27 16.96 -24.86
C ILE A 118 5.93 16.60 -25.50
N GLU A 119 5.60 15.31 -25.47
CA GLU A 119 4.25 14.83 -25.74
C GLU A 119 3.40 14.91 -24.47
N VAL A 120 2.16 15.37 -24.60
CA VAL A 120 1.18 15.37 -23.50
C VAL A 120 0.40 14.07 -23.63
N GLU A 121 0.67 13.10 -22.76
CA GLU A 121 -0.19 11.92 -22.54
C GLU A 121 -1.42 12.26 -21.68
#